data_AF-A0A7S4IKV9-F1
#
_entry.id   AF-A0A7S4IKV9-F1
#
_cell.length_a   1.000
_cell.length_b   1.000
_cell.length_c   1.000
_cell.angle_alpha   90.00
_cell.angle_beta   90.00
_cell.angle_gamma   90.00
#
_symmetry.space_group_name_H-M   'P 1'
#
loop_
_entity.id
_entity.type
_entity.pdbx_description
1 polymer ?
#
loop_
_entity_poly.entity_id
_entity_poly.type
_entity_poly.pdbx_seq_one_letter_code
_entity_poly.pdbx_strand_id
1 'polypeptide(L)'
;CTNGRIEELRNVAAVAMGRKVAEGVHAMVVPGSGLVKKQAEEEGLDKILIEAGFDWREPGCSMCLAMNADKLKPQERCASTSNRNFEGRQGNGGRTHLMSPA
;
A
#
# COMPACT_ATOMS: atom_id res chain seq x y z
N CYS A 1 -10.25 0.16 -4.44
CA CYS A 1 -11.46 -0.53 -4.95
C CYS A 1 -11.67 -1.90 -4.30
N THR A 2 -10.62 -2.68 -4.05
CA THR A 2 -10.73 -3.94 -3.27
C THR A 2 -10.51 -3.68 -1.78
N ASN A 3 -9.35 -3.12 -1.47
CA ASN A 3 -8.94 -2.71 -0.12
C ASN A 3 -8.64 -1.18 -0.12
N GLY A 4 -8.20 -0.65 1.02
CA GLY A 4 -7.94 0.78 1.27
C GLY A 4 -9.10 1.50 1.97
N ARG A 5 -9.94 0.78 2.72
CA ARG A 5 -10.99 1.38 3.57
C ARG A 5 -10.39 1.91 4.87
N ILE A 6 -11.11 2.79 5.56
CA ILE A 6 -10.62 3.39 6.81
C ILE A 6 -10.25 2.33 7.87
N GLU A 7 -11.08 1.28 8.04
CA GLU A 7 -10.79 0.21 9.01
C GLU A 7 -9.49 -0.54 8.70
N GLU A 8 -9.15 -0.69 7.42
CA GLU A 8 -7.90 -1.34 7.03
C GLU A 8 -6.71 -0.44 7.32
N LEU A 9 -6.84 0.87 7.11
CA LEU A 9 -5.79 1.83 7.47
C LEU A 9 -5.54 1.87 8.98
N ARG A 10 -6.60 1.77 9.79
CA ARG A 10 -6.48 1.64 11.25
C ARG A 10 -5.73 0.36 11.65
N ASN A 11 -6.05 -0.77 11.01
CA ASN A 11 -5.35 -2.03 11.26
C ASN A 11 -3.86 -1.95 10.93
N VAL A 12 -3.52 -1.38 9.76
CA VAL A 12 -2.11 -1.21 9.36
C VAL A 12 -1.40 -0.26 10.32
N ALA A 13 -2.03 0.87 10.70
CA ALA A 13 -1.45 1.81 11.65
C ALA A 13 -1.21 1.17 13.03
N ALA A 14 -2.14 0.33 13.51
CA ALA A 14 -1.98 -0.41 14.76
C ALA A 14 -0.78 -1.38 14.73
N VAL A 15 -0.52 -2.03 13.59
CA VAL A 15 0.67 -2.89 13.41
C VAL A 15 1.95 -2.07 13.27
N ALA A 16 1.88 -0.93 12.58
CA ALA A 16 3.03 -0.08 12.28
C ALA A 16 3.48 0.80 13.46
N MET A 17 2.59 1.10 14.40
CA MET A 17 2.87 1.95 15.55
C MET A 17 4.09 1.47 16.35
N GLY A 18 5.08 2.35 16.51
CA GLY A 18 6.34 2.04 17.19
C GLY A 18 7.28 1.10 16.43
N ARG A 19 6.97 0.74 15.17
CA ARG A 19 7.81 -0.07 14.30
C ARG A 19 8.34 0.76 13.13
N LYS A 20 9.29 0.21 12.39
CA LYS A 20 9.84 0.80 11.17
C LYS A 20 9.82 -0.23 10.05
N VAL A 21 9.59 0.23 8.82
CA VAL A 21 9.80 -0.56 7.62
C VAL A 21 11.26 -1.02 7.58
N ALA A 22 11.47 -2.30 7.25
CA ALA A 22 12.79 -2.89 7.23
C ALA A 22 13.69 -2.27 6.15
N GLU A 23 14.99 -2.28 6.38
CA GLU A 23 15.97 -1.80 5.39
C GLU A 23 15.84 -2.57 4.07
N GLY A 24 15.88 -1.85 2.95
CA GLY A 24 15.71 -2.42 1.62
C GLY A 24 14.27 -2.74 1.22
N VAL A 25 13.27 -2.47 2.09
CA VAL A 25 11.86 -2.61 1.77
C VAL A 25 11.26 -1.25 1.45
N HIS A 26 10.57 -1.14 0.31
CA HIS A 26 9.72 -0.01 0.00
C HIS A 26 8.28 -0.35 0.37
N ALA A 27 7.71 0.39 1.33
CA ALA A 27 6.33 0.24 1.76
C ALA A 27 5.53 1.48 1.38
N MET A 28 4.32 1.31 0.86
CA MET A 28 3.45 2.42 0.49
C MET A 28 2.00 2.13 0.88
N VAL A 29 1.26 3.20 1.15
CA VAL A 29 -0.16 3.15 1.46
C VAL A 29 -0.91 4.10 0.55
N VAL A 30 -1.96 3.56 -0.10
CA VAL A 30 -2.79 4.28 -1.07
C VAL A 30 -4.23 4.22 -0.57
N PRO A 31 -4.81 5.33 -0.07
CA PRO A 31 -6.19 5.35 0.40
C PRO A 31 -7.17 4.98 -0.72
N GLY A 32 -8.27 4.31 -0.36
CA GLY A 32 -9.27 3.87 -1.33
C GLY A 32 -10.08 5.00 -1.97
N SER A 33 -10.14 6.17 -1.33
CA SER A 33 -10.80 7.39 -1.83
C SER A 33 -10.28 8.64 -1.10
N GLY A 34 -10.59 9.83 -1.64
CA GLY A 34 -10.28 11.10 -0.98
C GLY A 34 -10.96 11.28 0.38
N LEU A 35 -12.19 10.74 0.55
CA LEU A 35 -12.89 10.75 1.82
C LEU A 35 -12.17 9.89 2.88
N VAL A 36 -11.70 8.70 2.49
CA VAL A 36 -10.92 7.84 3.39
C VAL A 36 -9.58 8.48 3.74
N LYS A 37 -8.91 9.11 2.77
CA LYS A 37 -7.66 9.84 3.02
C LYS A 37 -7.86 10.95 4.05
N LYS A 38 -8.84 11.82 3.82
CA LYS A 38 -9.17 12.92 4.73
C LYS A 38 -9.47 12.40 6.14
N GLN A 39 -10.28 11.35 6.25
CA GLN A 39 -10.60 10.75 7.53
C GLN A 39 -9.37 10.16 8.22
N ALA A 40 -8.49 9.47 7.48
CA ALA A 40 -7.26 8.91 8.03
C ALA A 40 -6.30 10.01 8.54
N GLU A 41 -6.26 11.16 7.88
CA GLU A 41 -5.47 12.33 8.29
C GLU A 41 -6.07 13.03 9.51
N GLU A 42 -7.40 13.15 9.58
CA GLU A 42 -8.12 13.65 10.77
C GLU A 42 -7.88 12.75 11.99
N GLU A 43 -7.79 11.43 11.79
CA GLU A 43 -7.46 10.45 12.83
C GLU A 43 -5.95 10.35 13.12
N GLY A 44 -5.09 11.00 12.33
CA GLY A 44 -3.63 10.99 12.48
C GLY A 44 -2.96 9.67 12.09
N LEU A 45 -3.64 8.82 11.32
CA LEU A 45 -3.11 7.53 10.87
C LEU A 45 -1.96 7.72 9.87
N ASP A 46 -2.06 8.75 9.02
CA ASP A 46 -1.02 9.16 8.08
C ASP A 46 0.32 9.39 8.81
N LYS A 47 0.30 10.06 9.96
CA LYS A 47 1.50 10.35 10.75
C LYS A 47 2.16 9.09 11.27
N ILE A 48 1.37 8.13 11.79
CA ILE A 48 1.88 6.84 12.26
C ILE A 48 2.56 6.08 11.12
N LEU A 49 1.92 6.06 9.95
CA LEU A 49 2.42 5.35 8.78
C LEU A 49 3.68 6.01 8.20
N ILE A 50 3.67 7.33 8.06
CA ILE A 50 4.84 8.12 7.62
C ILE A 50 6.00 7.94 8.60
N GLU A 51 5.74 8.01 9.90
CA GLU A 51 6.75 7.77 10.92
C GLU A 51 7.31 6.35 10.79
N ALA A 52 6.48 5.34 10.57
CA ALA A 52 6.93 3.97 10.33
C ALA A 52 7.75 3.80 9.04
N GLY A 53 7.77 4.80 8.14
CA GLY A 53 8.53 4.79 6.90
C GLY A 53 7.72 4.37 5.68
N PHE A 54 6.38 4.40 5.76
CA PHE A 54 5.53 4.20 4.60
C PHE A 54 5.45 5.47 3.74
N ASP A 55 5.44 5.28 2.43
CA ASP A 55 5.07 6.31 1.47
C ASP A 55 3.55 6.51 1.48
N TRP A 56 3.08 7.64 2.02
CA TRP A 56 1.67 8.02 2.11
C TRP A 56 1.20 8.74 0.84
N ARG A 57 0.36 8.07 0.04
CA ARG A 57 0.04 8.51 -1.32
C ARG A 57 -1.34 9.14 -1.48
N GLU A 58 -1.56 9.74 -2.64
CA GLU A 58 -2.89 10.15 -3.08
C GLU A 58 -3.79 8.95 -3.38
N PRO A 59 -5.12 9.08 -3.19
CA PRO A 59 -6.05 8.00 -3.47
C PRO A 59 -6.02 7.61 -4.95
N GLY A 60 -6.01 6.30 -5.25
CA GLY A 60 -5.99 5.84 -6.62
C GLY A 60 -5.78 4.34 -6.78
N CYS A 61 -5.64 3.92 -8.04
CA CYS A 61 -5.43 2.50 -8.37
C CYS A 61 -3.96 2.04 -8.24
N SER A 62 -3.00 2.97 -8.11
CA SER A 62 -1.55 2.68 -7.98
C SER A 62 -1.08 1.55 -8.93
N MET A 63 -0.47 0.49 -8.41
CA MET A 63 0.08 -0.65 -9.16
C MET A 63 -0.97 -1.54 -9.85
N CYS A 64 -2.26 -1.19 -9.88
CA CYS A 64 -3.32 -2.10 -10.33
C CYS A 64 -3.10 -2.61 -11.76
N LEU A 65 -2.54 -1.82 -12.68
CA LEU A 65 -2.37 -2.18 -14.10
C LEU A 65 -0.94 -1.96 -14.62
N ALA A 66 -0.01 -1.54 -13.78
CA ALA A 66 1.38 -1.21 -14.16
C ALA A 66 1.52 -0.20 -15.32
N MET A 67 0.53 0.68 -15.52
CA MET A 67 0.52 1.71 -16.56
C MET A 67 1.12 3.05 -16.10
N ASN A 68 1.37 3.21 -14.81
CA ASN A 68 1.97 4.38 -14.18
C ASN A 68 3.39 4.05 -13.67
N ALA A 69 3.98 4.99 -12.94
CA ALA A 69 5.29 4.80 -12.31
C ALA A 69 5.27 3.72 -11.20
N ASP A 70 4.08 3.39 -10.69
CA ASP A 70 3.88 2.38 -9.65
C ASP A 70 3.89 1.00 -10.29
N LYS A 71 5.08 0.44 -10.45
CA LYS A 71 5.26 -0.88 -11.03
C LYS A 71 6.49 -1.57 -10.47
N LEU A 72 6.40 -2.89 -10.40
CA LEU A 72 7.53 -3.75 -10.08
C LEU A 72 8.52 -3.76 -11.24
N LYS A 73 9.80 -3.76 -10.88
CA LYS A 73 10.89 -4.09 -11.81
C LYS A 73 10.96 -5.60 -12.00
N PRO A 74 11.61 -6.08 -13.07
CA PRO A 74 11.87 -7.50 -13.24
C PRO A 74 12.54 -8.09 -12.00
N GLN A 75 12.08 -9.28 -11.59
CA GLN A 75 12.55 -10.04 -10.41
C GLN A 75 12.20 -9.43 -9.04
N GLU A 76 11.60 -8.25 -8.97
CA GLU A 76 11.08 -7.72 -7.71
C GLU A 76 9.86 -8.51 -7.24
N ARG A 77 9.68 -8.51 -5.91
CA ARG A 77 8.56 -9.16 -5.25
C ARG A 77 7.73 -8.15 -4.48
N CYS A 78 6.42 -8.31 -4.55
CA CYS A 78 5.46 -7.45 -3.87
C CYS A 78 4.56 -8.25 -2.96
N ALA A 79 4.40 -7.72 -1.76
CA ALA A 79 3.36 -8.04 -0.81
C ALA A 79 2.18 -7.07 -1.04
N SER A 80 1.04 -7.55 -1.52
CA SER A 80 -0.02 -6.67 -2.06
C SER A 80 -1.38 -7.01 -1.50
N THR A 81 -2.10 -5.97 -1.08
CA THR A 81 -3.52 -6.03 -0.69
C THR A 81 -4.45 -5.88 -1.91
N SER A 82 -3.94 -6.07 -3.13
CA SER A 82 -4.78 -6.20 -4.33
C SER A 82 -5.60 -7.50 -4.31
N ASN A 83 -6.51 -7.68 -5.28
CA ASN A 83 -7.19 -8.96 -5.53
C ASN A 83 -6.71 -9.66 -6.81
N ARG A 84 -5.65 -9.16 -7.45
CA ARG A 84 -5.14 -9.71 -8.72
C ARG A 84 -3.62 -9.81 -8.69
N ASN A 85 -3.08 -10.97 -9.04
CA ASN A 85 -1.65 -11.27 -9.05
C ASN A 85 -1.17 -12.10 -10.26
N PHE A 86 -1.92 -12.10 -11.36
CA PHE A 86 -1.45 -12.77 -12.59
C PHE A 86 -0.17 -12.11 -13.14
N GLU A 87 0.58 -12.86 -13.95
CA GLU A 87 1.87 -12.42 -14.48
C GLU A 87 1.77 -11.07 -15.22
N GLY A 88 2.70 -10.17 -14.94
CA GLY A 88 2.74 -8.83 -15.53
C GLY A 88 1.76 -7.82 -14.94
N ARG A 89 0.82 -8.22 -14.06
CA ARG A 89 -0.25 -7.34 -13.56
C ARG A 89 0.24 -6.07 -12.88
N GLN A 90 1.23 -6.20 -12.00
CA GLN A 90 1.81 -5.08 -11.25
C GLN A 90 3.21 -4.70 -11.76
N GLY A 91 3.65 -5.28 -12.88
CA GLY A 91 4.97 -5.05 -13.47
C GLY A 91 5.49 -6.28 -14.20
N ASN A 92 6.13 -6.08 -15.36
CA ASN A 92 6.67 -7.17 -16.17
C ASN A 92 7.82 -7.88 -15.43
N GLY A 93 7.77 -9.21 -15.36
CA GLY A 93 8.77 -10.02 -14.66
C GLY A 93 8.77 -9.90 -13.13
N GLY A 94 7.85 -9.14 -12.54
CA GLY A 94 7.66 -9.02 -11.09
C GLY A 94 6.69 -10.10 -10.56
N ARG A 95 6.81 -10.43 -9.27
CA ARG A 95 5.92 -11.42 -8.61
C ARG A 95 5.13 -10.79 -7.47
N THR A 96 3.81 -10.94 -7.52
CA THR A 96 2.89 -10.41 -6.50
C THR A 96 2.34 -11.54 -5.63
N HIS A 97 2.41 -11.35 -4.33
CA HIS A 97 1.80 -12.19 -3.29
C HIS A 97 0.61 -11.44 -2.69
N LEU A 98 -0.59 -12.03 -2.79
CA LEU A 98 -1.80 -11.43 -2.23
C LEU A 98 -1.87 -11.70 -0.73
N MET A 99 -2.23 -10.68 0.05
CA MET A 99 -2.35 -10.79 1.50
C MET A 99 -3.40 -9.82 2.08
N SER A 100 -3.80 -10.09 3.32
CA SER A 100 -4.56 -9.14 4.13
C SER A 100 -3.67 -7.97 4.59
N PRO A 101 -4.28 -6.84 4.97
CA PRO A 101 -3.55 -5.73 5.60
C PRO A 101 -2.95 -6.03 6.99
N ALA A 102 -3.45 -7.07 7.67
CA ALA A 102 -2.99 -7.53 8.98
C ALA A 102 -2.12 -8.79 8.85
#